data_AF-D0KRP5-F1
#
_entry.id   AF-D0KRP5-F1
#
_cell.length_a   1.000
_cell.length_b   1.000
_cell.length_c   1.000
_cell.angle_alpha   90.00
_cell.angle_beta   90.00
_cell.angle_gamma   90.00
#
_symmetry.space_group_name_H-M   'P 1'
#
loop_
_entity.id
_entity.type
_entity.pdbx_description
1 polymer ?
#
loop_
_entity_poly.entity_id
_entity_poly.type
_entity_poly.pdbx_seq_one_letter_code
_entity_poly.pdbx_strand_id
1 'polypeptide(L)'
;MEVEDKILIMRGIVGVIAGAISTLFYSSIYVLAVVISLYVFSAMISLFLFRERKARNIFGKGAGIYLSSWFVSLLLIYNLGLR
;
A
#
# COMPACT_ATOMS: atom_id res chain seq x y z
N MET A 1 -20.18 -6.80 1.49
CA MET A 1 -19.02 -5.98 1.08
C MET A 1 -18.61 -6.39 -0.31
N GLU A 2 -18.61 -5.43 -1.23
CA GLU A 2 -18.25 -5.68 -2.63
C GLU A 2 -16.76 -5.99 -2.74
N VAL A 3 -16.35 -6.64 -3.83
CA VAL A 3 -14.92 -6.93 -4.10
C VAL A 3 -14.11 -5.64 -4.11
N GLU A 4 -14.69 -4.57 -4.64
CA GLU A 4 -14.07 -3.26 -4.72
C GLU A 4 -13.77 -2.69 -3.33
N ASP A 5 -14.67 -2.84 -2.36
CA ASP A 5 -14.44 -2.43 -0.96
C ASP A 5 -13.32 -3.25 -0.31
N LYS A 6 -13.26 -4.56 -0.61
CA LYS A 6 -12.20 -5.43 -0.08
C LYS A 6 -10.83 -5.00 -0.60
N ILE A 7 -10.74 -4.59 -1.87
CA ILE A 7 -9.51 -4.06 -2.47
C ILE A 7 -9.11 -2.75 -1.80
N LEU A 8 -10.05 -1.85 -1.53
CA LEU A 8 -9.79 -0.58 -0.86
C LEU A 8 -9.20 -0.80 0.55
N ILE A 9 -9.83 -1.66 1.35
CA ILE A 9 -9.36 -1.98 2.71
C ILE A 9 -8.00 -2.67 2.66
N MET A 10 -7.84 -3.69 1.80
CA MET A 10 -6.58 -4.42 1.65
C MET A 10 -5.44 -3.48 1.27
N ARG A 11 -5.67 -2.55 0.33
CA ARG A 11 -4.68 -1.54 -0.05
C ARG A 11 -4.34 -0.56 1.07
N GLY A 12 -5.31 -0.20 1.91
CA GLY A 12 -5.05 0.56 3.13
C GLY A 12 -4.11 -0.17 4.07
N ILE A 13 -4.37 -1.46 4.33
CA ILE A 13 -3.51 -2.29 5.21
C ILE A 13 -2.11 -2.44 4.61
N VAL A 14 -1.99 -2.77 3.33
CA VAL A 14 -0.69 -2.93 2.66
C VAL A 14 0.08 -1.60 2.63
N GLY A 15 -0.60 -0.47 2.49
CA GLY A 15 0.02 0.85 2.57
C GLY A 15 0.58 1.15 3.97
N VAL A 16 -0.16 0.84 5.04
CA VAL A 16 0.36 0.95 6.42
C VAL A 16 1.61 0.10 6.63
N ILE A 17 1.61 -1.14 6.15
CA ILE A 17 2.77 -2.04 6.21
C ILE A 17 3.95 -1.45 5.42
N ALA A 18 3.69 -0.92 4.23
CA ALA A 18 4.71 -0.26 3.42
C ALA A 18 5.33 0.94 4.15
N GLY A 19 4.52 1.73 4.87
CA GLY A 19 5.00 2.86 5.65
C GLY A 19 5.90 2.43 6.80
N ALA A 20 5.51 1.40 7.53
CA ALA A 20 6.32 0.82 8.60
C ALA A 20 7.65 0.20 8.10
N ILE A 21 7.64 -0.48 6.95
CA ILE A 21 8.87 -1.02 6.37
C ILE A 21 9.77 0.11 5.86
N SER A 22 9.19 1.18 5.30
CA SER A 22 9.94 2.32 4.78
C SER A 22 10.78 3.02 5.85
N THR A 23 10.38 3.01 7.13
CA THR A 23 11.17 3.63 8.22
C THR A 23 12.47 2.90 8.51
N LEU A 24 12.65 1.67 8.03
CA LEU A 24 13.89 0.91 8.18
C LEU A 24 15.00 1.38 7.21
N PHE A 25 14.66 2.20 6.22
CA PHE A 25 15.57 2.63 5.17
C PHE A 25 15.82 4.13 5.24
N TYR A 26 17.10 4.52 5.18
CA TYR A 26 17.52 5.93 5.15
C TYR A 26 17.63 6.51 3.73
N SER A 27 17.73 5.65 2.71
CA SER A 27 17.84 6.10 1.32
C SER A 27 16.49 6.09 0.63
N SER A 28 16.16 7.21 -0.01
CA SER A 28 14.92 7.41 -0.78
C SER A 28 14.72 6.37 -1.88
N ILE A 29 15.81 5.82 -2.43
CA ILE A 29 15.74 4.79 -3.48
C ILE A 29 15.15 3.49 -2.91
N TYR A 30 15.59 3.07 -1.72
CA TYR A 30 15.04 1.86 -1.09
C TYR A 30 13.60 2.05 -0.63
N VAL A 31 13.25 3.26 -0.15
CA VAL A 31 11.86 3.60 0.18
C VAL A 31 10.97 3.48 -1.06
N LEU A 32 11.39 4.04 -2.19
CA LEU A 32 10.65 3.90 -3.46
C LEU A 32 10.52 2.44 -3.89
N ALA A 33 11.58 1.64 -3.77
CA ALA A 33 11.54 0.23 -4.08
C ALA A 33 10.49 -0.51 -3.23
N VAL A 34 10.44 -0.27 -1.92
CA VAL A 34 9.44 -0.86 -1.01
C VAL A 34 8.01 -0.49 -1.44
N VAL A 35 7.76 0.80 -1.70
CA VAL A 35 6.44 1.29 -2.08
C VAL A 35 5.96 0.66 -3.38
N ILE A 36 6.83 0.57 -4.39
CA ILE A 36 6.49 -0.02 -5.68
C ILE A 36 6.29 -1.53 -5.55
N SER A 37 7.19 -2.23 -4.87
CA SER A 37 7.11 -3.69 -4.70
C SER A 37 5.84 -4.12 -3.97
N LEU A 38 5.48 -3.44 -2.87
CA LEU A 38 4.27 -3.76 -2.12
C LEU A 38 2.98 -3.35 -2.85
N TYR A 39 3.04 -2.29 -3.67
CA TYR A 39 1.91 -1.96 -4.54
C TYR A 39 1.67 -3.03 -5.60
N VAL A 40 2.72 -3.49 -6.27
CA VAL A 40 2.64 -4.60 -7.25
C VAL A 40 2.13 -5.86 -6.57
N PHE A 41 2.61 -6.17 -5.36
CA PHE A 41 2.11 -7.28 -4.57
C PHE A 41 0.61 -7.14 -4.25
N SER A 42 0.14 -5.95 -3.89
CA SER A 42 -1.30 -5.70 -3.67
C SER A 42 -2.15 -5.92 -4.94
N ALA A 43 -1.60 -5.60 -6.12
CA ALA A 43 -2.25 -5.85 -7.39
C ALA A 43 -2.33 -7.36 -7.68
N MET A 44 -1.26 -8.13 -7.37
CA MET A 44 -1.29 -9.58 -7.44
C MET A 44 -2.35 -10.18 -6.51
N ILE A 45 -2.45 -9.70 -5.26
CA ILE A 45 -3.51 -10.15 -4.33
C ILE A 45 -4.90 -9.90 -4.94
N SER A 46 -5.10 -8.74 -5.56
CA SER A 46 -6.39 -8.38 -6.17
C SER A 46 -6.78 -9.34 -7.30
N LEU A 47 -5.79 -9.79 -8.09
CA LEU A 47 -5.97 -10.77 -9.16
C LEU A 47 -6.25 -12.17 -8.62
N PHE A 48 -5.45 -12.66 -7.68
CA PHE A 48 -5.52 -14.05 -7.23
C PHE A 48 -6.60 -14.31 -6.18
N LEU A 49 -6.69 -13.44 -5.17
CA LEU A 49 -7.58 -13.65 -4.02
C LEU A 49 -9.00 -13.18 -4.32
N PHE A 50 -9.13 -12.01 -4.94
CA PHE A 50 -10.43 -11.41 -5.22
C PHE A 50 -10.97 -11.71 -6.63
N ARG A 51 -10.16 -12.35 -7.48
CA ARG A 51 -10.51 -12.74 -8.86
C ARG A 51 -11.01 -11.56 -9.70
N GLU A 52 -10.55 -10.35 -9.39
CA GLU A 52 -10.97 -9.15 -10.09
C GLU A 52 -10.41 -9.17 -11.52
N ARG A 53 -11.26 -8.89 -12.52
CA ARG A 53 -10.87 -8.94 -13.94
C ARG A 53 -10.75 -7.57 -14.58
N LYS A 54 -11.29 -6.51 -13.96
CA LYS A 54 -11.23 -5.16 -14.52
C LYS A 54 -9.87 -4.54 -14.19
N ALA A 55 -9.05 -4.30 -15.21
CA ALA A 55 -7.73 -3.67 -15.05
C ALA A 55 -7.80 -2.32 -14.28
N ARG A 56 -8.86 -1.54 -14.49
CA ARG A 56 -9.10 -0.29 -13.75
C ARG A 56 -9.28 -0.51 -12.25
N ASN A 57 -9.88 -1.62 -11.85
CA ASN A 57 -10.06 -1.96 -10.44
C ASN A 57 -8.78 -2.53 -9.83
N ILE A 58 -8.05 -3.35 -10.59
CA ILE A 58 -6.78 -3.94 -10.17
C ILE A 58 -5.71 -2.88 -9.98
N PHE A 59 -5.59 -1.92 -10.89
CA PHE A 59 -4.55 -0.90 -10.81
C PHE A 59 -5.09 0.42 -10.25
N GLY A 60 -6.14 0.99 -10.84
CA GLY A 60 -6.60 2.33 -10.42
C GLY A 60 -7.30 2.36 -9.05
N LYS A 61 -8.19 1.40 -8.77
CA LYS A 61 -9.07 1.50 -7.61
C LYS A 61 -8.32 1.22 -6.31
N GLY A 62 -8.23 2.22 -5.43
CA GLY A 62 -7.51 2.14 -4.16
C GLY A 62 -6.01 2.44 -4.22
N ALA A 63 -5.47 2.83 -5.37
CA ALA A 63 -4.07 3.31 -5.45
C ALA A 63 -3.88 4.56 -4.59
N GLY A 64 -4.84 5.48 -4.61
CA GLY A 64 -4.86 6.64 -3.71
C GLY A 64 -4.88 6.24 -2.23
N ILE A 65 -5.72 5.26 -1.85
CA ILE A 65 -5.77 4.77 -0.46
C ILE A 65 -4.43 4.15 -0.06
N TYR A 66 -3.82 3.35 -0.93
CA TYR A 66 -2.50 2.78 -0.68
C TYR A 66 -1.45 3.88 -0.43
N LEU A 67 -1.36 4.87 -1.31
CA LEU A 67 -0.38 5.96 -1.18
C LEU A 67 -0.66 6.84 0.04
N SER A 68 -1.92 7.18 0.30
CA SER A 68 -2.31 7.98 1.47
C SER A 68 -2.01 7.25 2.78
N SER A 69 -2.35 5.96 2.87
CA SER A 69 -2.07 5.16 4.07
C SER A 69 -0.57 4.92 4.28
N TRP A 70 0.20 4.66 3.21
CA TRP A 70 1.67 4.62 3.26
C TRP A 70 2.25 5.94 3.80
N PHE A 71 1.83 7.07 3.23
CA PHE A 71 2.38 8.36 3.62
C PHE A 71 2.02 8.75 5.06
N VAL A 72 0.76 8.57 5.45
CA VAL A 72 0.29 8.88 6.81
C VAL A 72 0.97 7.98 7.84
N SER A 73 1.07 6.67 7.58
CA SER A 73 1.74 5.75 8.51
C SER A 73 3.24 6.04 8.63
N LEU A 74 3.92 6.32 7.52
CA LEU A 74 5.32 6.74 7.52
C LEU A 74 5.53 7.99 8.40
N LEU A 75 4.70 9.03 8.20
CA LEU A 75 4.77 10.24 9.00
C LEU A 75 4.50 9.95 10.49
N LEU A 76 3.47 9.17 10.81
CA LEU A 76 3.14 8.85 12.20
C LEU A 76 4.27 8.09 12.89
N ILE A 77 4.81 7.05 12.26
CA ILE A 77 5.88 6.24 12.85
C ILE A 77 7.15 7.09 13.00
N TYR A 78 7.48 7.92 12.02
CA TYR A 78 8.63 8.81 12.11
C TYR A 78 8.47 9.83 13.25
N ASN A 79 7.30 10.46 13.37
CA ASN A 79 7.05 11.48 14.40
C ASN A 79 6.86 10.91 15.81
N LEU A 80 6.33 9.69 15.95
CA LEU A 80 6.10 9.05 17.24
C LEU A 80 7.30 8.21 17.71
N GLY A 81 8.07 7.65 16.78
CA GLY A 81 9.22 6.77 17.06
C GLY A 81 10.53 7.50 17.32
N LEU A 82 10.69 8.75 16.86
CA LEU A 82 11.89 9.59 17.11
C LEU A 82 11.73 10.50 18.35
N ARG A 83 11.02 10.05 19.38
CA ARG A 83 11.07 10.67 20.71
C ARG A 83 12.20 10.11 21.56
#